data_AF-A0A350RHZ5-F1
#
_entry.id   AF-A0A350RHZ5-F1
#
_cell.length_a   1.000
_cell.length_b   1.000
_cell.length_c   1.000
_cell.angle_alpha   90.00
_cell.angle_beta   90.00
_cell.angle_gamma   90.00
#
_symmetry.space_group_name_H-M   'P 1'
#
loop_
_entity.id
_entity.type
_entity.pdbx_description
1 polymer ?
#
loop_
_entity_poly.entity_id
_entity_poly.type
_entity_poly.pdbx_seq_one_letter_code
_entity_poly.pdbx_strand_id
1 'polypeptide(L)'
;MIGKDIVTAAAALAHSVPGAELLLRRTDGARLVVAGHSRADLSPCTFRHLVAEGPCPIAEEVETWLGSVEPRGTLEHAVAGVYRSRHRAGERWFVADLDSARLRQLFDDLDCYREVADSTSVTLRADVELGVVVVKLEVGSRFSVERVDQLALCVYASYLAEVAMCASKESLLDQGQNWRE
;
A
#
# COMPACT_ATOMS: atom_id res chain seq x y z
N MET A 1 -14.73 9.17 -3.72
CA MET A 1 -15.29 8.20 -2.77
C MET A 1 -14.14 7.31 -2.33
N ILE A 2 -14.00 7.01 -1.04
CA ILE A 2 -12.90 6.14 -0.58
C ILE A 2 -13.32 4.70 -0.81
N GLY A 3 -12.53 3.95 -1.58
CA GLY A 3 -12.73 2.52 -1.81
C GLY A 3 -12.13 1.67 -0.70
N LYS A 4 -12.56 0.41 -0.65
CA LYS A 4 -12.07 -0.60 0.31
C LYS A 4 -10.57 -0.86 0.13
N ASP A 5 -10.08 -0.83 -1.11
CA ASP A 5 -8.66 -0.94 -1.48
C ASP A 5 -7.78 0.10 -0.77
N ILE A 6 -8.22 1.36 -0.72
CA ILE A 6 -7.50 2.45 -0.04
C ILE A 6 -7.42 2.19 1.46
N VAL A 7 -8.51 1.72 2.07
CA VAL A 7 -8.56 1.41 3.50
C VAL A 7 -7.67 0.21 3.83
N THR A 8 -7.73 -0.85 3.02
CA THR A 8 -6.86 -2.03 3.11
C THR A 8 -5.39 -1.63 3.03
N ALA A 9 -5.01 -0.81 2.05
CA ALA A 9 -3.63 -0.33 1.91
C ALA A 9 -3.19 0.50 3.12
N ALA A 10 -4.04 1.40 3.61
CA ALA A 10 -3.74 2.22 4.79
C ALA A 10 -3.56 1.36 6.05
N ALA A 11 -4.43 0.36 6.26
CA ALA A 11 -4.34 -0.56 7.38
C ALA A 11 -3.05 -1.39 7.35
N ALA A 12 -2.70 -1.93 6.18
CA ALA A 12 -1.47 -2.69 5.98
C ALA A 12 -0.21 -1.84 6.26
N LEU A 13 -0.20 -0.58 5.81
CA LEU A 13 0.90 0.37 6.07
C LEU A 13 1.01 0.72 7.55
N ALA A 14 -0.09 1.08 8.20
CA ALA A 14 -0.10 1.42 9.62
C ALA A 14 0.36 0.25 10.49
N HIS A 15 0.02 -0.99 10.09
CA HIS A 15 0.45 -2.20 10.75
C HIS A 15 1.94 -2.52 10.52
N SER A 16 2.43 -2.33 9.29
CA SER A 16 3.76 -2.79 8.88
C SER A 16 4.88 -1.78 9.10
N VAL A 17 4.58 -0.48 9.04
CA VAL A 17 5.59 0.58 9.10
C VAL A 17 5.75 1.09 10.53
N PRO A 18 6.94 0.96 11.15
CA PRO A 18 7.15 1.44 12.51
C PRO A 18 6.86 2.94 12.65
N GLY A 19 5.97 3.26 13.59
CA GLY A 19 5.55 4.63 13.90
C GLY A 19 4.62 5.26 12.86
N ALA A 20 4.11 4.49 11.89
CA ALA A 20 3.05 4.97 11.02
C ALA A 20 1.76 5.15 11.83
N GLU A 21 0.99 6.17 11.47
CA GLU A 21 -0.28 6.50 12.09
C GLU A 21 -1.30 6.79 10.99
N LEU A 22 -2.59 6.65 11.31
CA LEU A 22 -3.68 7.11 10.44
C LEU A 22 -4.59 8.05 11.21
N LEU A 23 -5.00 9.14 10.57
CA LEU A 23 -6.20 9.86 10.96
C LEU A 23 -7.34 9.47 10.02
N LEU A 24 -8.37 8.86 10.58
CA LEU A 24 -9.62 8.55 9.90
C LEU A 24 -10.61 9.67 10.20
N ARG A 25 -11.26 10.21 9.17
CA ARG A 25 -12.38 11.14 9.34
C ARG A 25 -13.64 10.50 8.84
N ARG A 26 -14.64 10.43 9.71
CA ARG A 26 -15.98 9.93 9.39
C ARG A 26 -16.77 11.01 8.66
N THR A 27 -17.77 10.59 7.89
CA THR A 27 -18.66 11.50 7.15
C THR A 27 -19.52 12.39 8.08
N ASP A 28 -19.75 11.96 9.33
CA ASP A 28 -20.39 12.75 10.38
C ASP A 28 -19.46 13.76 11.09
N GLY A 29 -18.19 13.84 10.65
CA GLY A 29 -17.19 14.75 11.19
C GLY A 29 -16.39 14.22 12.40
N ALA A 30 -16.77 13.06 12.95
CA ALA A 30 -15.97 12.40 13.98
C ALA A 30 -14.61 11.95 13.44
N ARG A 31 -13.64 11.81 14.34
CA ARG A 31 -12.24 11.47 14.01
C ARG A 31 -11.79 10.29 14.84
N LEU A 32 -10.97 9.43 14.23
CA LEU A 32 -10.32 8.31 14.90
C LEU A 32 -8.83 8.30 14.54
N VAL A 33 -7.99 8.06 15.53
CA VAL A 33 -6.55 7.92 15.38
C VAL A 33 -6.18 6.45 15.53
N VAL A 34 -5.52 5.91 14.51
CA VAL A 34 -4.91 4.58 14.52
C VAL A 34 -3.41 4.75 14.72
N ALA A 35 -2.88 4.32 15.88
CA ALA A 35 -1.46 4.47 16.20
C ALA A 35 -1.02 3.49 17.30
N GLY A 36 0.29 3.25 17.41
CA GLY A 36 0.87 2.33 18.40
C GLY A 36 0.98 2.88 19.83
N HIS A 37 0.53 4.10 20.09
CA HIS A 37 0.66 4.77 21.38
C HIS A 37 -0.66 4.76 22.18
N SER A 38 -0.58 4.93 23.50
CA SER A 38 -1.74 4.83 24.42
C SER A 38 -2.82 5.89 24.25
N ARG A 39 -2.57 6.96 23.48
CA ARG A 39 -3.56 8.00 23.15
C ARG A 39 -4.34 7.73 21.86
N ALA A 40 -4.08 6.61 21.19
CA ALA A 40 -4.79 6.24 19.96
C ALA A 40 -6.18 5.71 20.31
N ASP A 41 -7.14 5.93 19.41
CA ASP A 41 -8.47 5.32 19.53
C ASP A 41 -8.41 3.82 19.21
N LEU A 42 -7.54 3.43 18.26
CA LEU A 42 -7.31 2.05 17.86
C LEU A 42 -5.82 1.75 17.69
N SER A 43 -5.42 0.52 18.02
CA SER A 43 -4.11 0.01 17.64
C SER A 43 -4.08 -0.37 16.15
N PRO A 44 -2.91 -0.35 15.47
CA PRO A 44 -2.82 -0.79 14.08
C PRO A 44 -3.26 -2.24 13.87
N CYS A 45 -2.97 -3.15 14.82
CA CYS A 45 -3.42 -4.54 14.75
C CYS A 45 -4.93 -4.66 14.85
N THR A 46 -5.56 -3.90 15.76
CA THR A 46 -7.03 -3.88 15.90
C THR A 46 -7.69 -3.32 14.64
N PHE A 47 -7.16 -2.22 14.10
CA PHE A 47 -7.70 -1.62 12.88
C PHE A 47 -7.57 -2.56 11.68
N ARG A 48 -6.40 -3.19 11.51
CA ARG A 48 -6.17 -4.22 10.50
C ARG A 48 -7.23 -5.34 10.56
N HIS A 49 -7.46 -5.89 11.75
CA HIS A 49 -8.46 -6.95 11.93
C HIS A 49 -9.88 -6.49 11.59
N LEU A 50 -10.25 -5.27 11.99
CA LEU A 50 -11.55 -4.69 11.66
C LEU A 50 -11.76 -4.51 10.15
N VAL A 51 -10.70 -4.16 9.40
CA VAL A 51 -10.76 -4.01 7.95
C VAL A 51 -10.89 -5.36 7.24
N ALA A 52 -10.24 -6.40 7.76
CA ALA A 52 -10.24 -7.73 7.16
C ALA A 52 -11.55 -8.49 7.38
N GLU A 53 -12.01 -8.60 8.63
CA GLU A 53 -13.04 -9.56 9.04
C GLU A 53 -14.18 -8.95 9.87
N GLY A 54 -14.10 -7.66 10.21
CA GLY A 54 -15.04 -7.05 11.16
C GLY A 54 -16.43 -6.77 10.55
N PRO A 55 -17.55 -6.99 11.27
CA PRO A 55 -18.89 -6.51 10.91
C PRO A 55 -19.03 -5.00 11.15
N CYS A 56 -17.97 -4.26 10.83
CA CYS A 56 -17.76 -2.87 11.16
C CYS A 56 -17.98 -2.03 9.91
N PRO A 57 -18.54 -0.81 10.02
CA PRO A 57 -18.67 0.10 8.87
C PRO A 57 -17.34 0.35 8.11
N ILE A 58 -16.21 0.17 8.78
CA ILE A 58 -14.85 0.25 8.20
C ILE A 58 -14.57 -0.86 7.16
N ALA A 59 -15.31 -1.97 7.19
CA ALA A 59 -15.14 -3.08 6.23
C ALA A 59 -16.32 -3.24 5.27
N GLU A 60 -17.53 -2.85 5.70
CA GLU A 60 -18.79 -3.08 4.96
C GLU A 60 -19.35 -1.82 4.30
N GLU A 61 -19.14 -0.64 4.88
CA GLU A 61 -19.79 0.62 4.50
C GLU A 61 -18.78 1.74 4.27
N VAL A 62 -17.55 1.40 3.83
CA VAL A 62 -16.43 2.35 3.71
C VAL A 62 -16.83 3.62 2.96
N GLU A 63 -17.52 3.45 1.84
CA GLU A 63 -17.88 4.53 0.91
C GLU A 63 -18.83 5.58 1.53
N THR A 64 -19.66 5.18 2.49
CA THR A 64 -20.66 6.04 3.13
C THR A 64 -20.25 6.47 4.53
N TRP A 65 -19.43 5.67 5.21
CA TRP A 65 -19.00 5.94 6.59
C TRP A 65 -17.72 6.79 6.66
N LEU A 66 -16.80 6.64 5.70
CA LEU A 66 -15.47 7.23 5.76
C LEU A 66 -15.32 8.43 4.79
N GLY A 67 -15.06 9.60 5.35
CA GLY A 67 -14.82 10.84 4.60
C GLY A 67 -13.37 11.03 4.18
N SER A 68 -12.39 10.65 5.01
CA SER A 68 -10.97 10.66 4.64
C SER A 68 -10.12 9.64 5.41
N VAL A 69 -9.02 9.19 4.79
CA VAL A 69 -7.93 8.45 5.42
C VAL A 69 -6.64 9.22 5.17
N GLU A 70 -5.99 9.67 6.24
CA GLU A 70 -4.76 10.45 6.16
C GLU A 70 -3.61 9.70 6.85
N PRO A 71 -2.61 9.22 6.10
CA PRO A 71 -1.37 8.72 6.68
C PRO A 71 -0.59 9.82 7.43
N ARG A 72 -0.09 9.48 8.62
CA ARG A 72 0.60 10.35 9.57
C ARG A 72 1.77 9.61 10.24
N GLY A 73 2.28 10.18 11.33
CA GLY A 73 3.41 9.62 12.06
C GLY A 73 4.68 9.69 11.25
N THR A 74 5.31 8.52 11.01
CA THR A 74 6.57 8.39 10.28
C THR A 74 6.41 8.32 8.76
N LEU A 75 5.18 8.18 8.24
CA LEU A 75 4.92 8.15 6.80
C LEU A 75 4.50 9.52 6.27
N GLU A 76 4.94 9.79 5.05
CA GLU A 76 4.47 10.91 4.24
C GLU A 76 4.19 10.41 2.83
N HIS A 77 3.12 10.92 2.22
CA HIS A 77 2.84 10.66 0.82
C HIS A 77 3.96 11.24 -0.05
N ALA A 78 4.52 10.43 -0.95
CA ALA A 78 5.56 10.86 -1.88
C ALA A 78 4.98 11.07 -3.28
N VAL A 79 4.42 10.01 -3.88
CA VAL A 79 3.85 10.02 -5.22
C VAL A 79 2.87 8.85 -5.40
N ALA A 80 1.72 9.08 -6.02
CA ALA A 80 0.71 8.04 -6.30
C ALA A 80 0.35 7.18 -5.06
N GLY A 81 0.67 5.88 -5.04
CA GLY A 81 0.47 4.99 -3.87
C GLY A 81 1.73 4.77 -3.03
N VAL A 82 2.80 5.54 -3.28
CA VAL A 82 4.10 5.41 -2.64
C VAL A 82 4.25 6.41 -1.50
N TYR A 83 4.75 5.91 -0.38
CA TYR A 83 5.01 6.66 0.83
C TYR A 83 6.51 6.67 1.15
N ARG A 84 6.99 7.79 1.69
CA ARG A 84 8.37 7.92 2.19
C ARG A 84 8.40 7.95 3.72
N SER A 85 9.51 7.48 4.27
CA SER A 85 9.80 7.65 5.69
C SER A 85 10.28 9.07 5.98
N ARG A 86 9.69 9.72 6.98
CA ARG A 86 10.12 11.04 7.48
C ARG A 86 11.49 11.00 8.17
N HIS A 87 11.94 9.82 8.59
CA HIS A 87 13.18 9.66 9.35
C HIS A 87 14.29 8.99 8.54
N ARG A 88 13.95 8.35 7.41
CA ARG A 88 14.91 7.59 6.60
C ARG A 88 14.72 7.93 5.13
N ALA A 89 15.54 8.85 4.63
CA ALA A 89 15.46 9.39 3.27
C ALA A 89 15.51 8.32 2.16
N GLY A 90 16.17 7.19 2.41
CA GLY A 90 16.28 6.06 1.47
C GLY A 90 15.13 5.05 1.52
N GLU A 91 14.14 5.21 2.39
CA GLU A 91 13.04 4.24 2.54
C GLU A 91 11.77 4.66 1.79
N ARG A 92 11.23 3.76 0.97
CA ARG A 92 9.93 3.88 0.32
C ARG A 92 9.05 2.68 0.60
N TRP A 93 7.76 2.93 0.69
CA TRP A 93 6.75 1.96 1.07
C TRP A 93 5.56 2.05 0.13
N PHE A 94 5.04 0.93 -0.31
CA PHE A 94 3.74 0.86 -0.98
C PHE A 94 3.08 -0.48 -0.67
N VAL A 95 1.80 -0.60 -1.00
CA VAL A 95 1.02 -1.83 -0.86
C VAL A 95 0.72 -2.36 -2.24
N ALA A 96 0.88 -3.67 -2.42
CA ALA A 96 0.55 -4.36 -3.65
C ALA A 96 -0.41 -5.52 -3.37
N ASP A 97 -1.29 -5.77 -4.32
CA ASP A 97 -2.27 -6.86 -4.36
C ASP A 97 -1.84 -8.00 -5.31
N LEU A 98 -0.53 -8.14 -5.55
CA LEU A 98 0.04 -9.23 -6.31
C LEU A 98 0.67 -10.27 -5.39
N ASP A 99 0.68 -11.53 -5.85
CA ASP A 99 1.41 -12.57 -5.17
C ASP A 99 2.92 -12.26 -5.12
N SER A 100 3.58 -12.75 -4.08
CA SER A 100 4.99 -12.43 -3.83
C SER A 100 5.96 -12.91 -4.91
N ALA A 101 5.61 -13.92 -5.71
CA ALA A 101 6.45 -14.41 -6.79
C ALA A 101 6.40 -13.47 -8.00
N ARG A 102 5.21 -13.00 -8.38
CA ARG A 102 5.04 -11.97 -9.40
C ARG A 102 5.67 -10.65 -8.99
N LEU A 103 5.50 -10.24 -7.73
CA LEU A 103 6.16 -9.04 -7.22
C LEU A 103 7.69 -9.12 -7.35
N ARG A 104 8.30 -10.28 -7.12
CA ARG A 104 9.75 -10.45 -7.31
C ARG A 104 10.18 -10.23 -8.75
N GLN A 105 9.42 -10.74 -9.71
CA GLN A 105 9.72 -10.58 -11.14
C GLN A 105 9.72 -9.12 -11.59
N LEU A 106 8.91 -8.25 -10.95
CA LEU A 106 8.92 -6.81 -11.25
C LEU A 106 10.27 -6.15 -10.96
N PHE A 107 11.09 -6.74 -10.09
CA PHE A 107 12.40 -6.18 -9.72
C PHE A 107 13.54 -6.65 -10.64
N ASP A 108 13.31 -7.65 -11.50
CA ASP A 108 14.38 -8.25 -12.32
C ASP A 108 14.81 -7.31 -13.47
N ASP A 109 13.88 -6.55 -14.06
CA ASP A 109 14.11 -5.70 -15.25
C ASP A 109 13.54 -4.27 -15.07
N LEU A 110 13.90 -3.59 -13.97
CA LEU A 110 13.46 -2.22 -13.75
C LEU A 110 14.13 -1.24 -14.71
N ASP A 111 13.32 -0.54 -15.52
CA ASP A 111 13.77 0.58 -16.35
C ASP A 111 14.02 1.84 -15.51
N CYS A 112 15.12 1.82 -14.75
CA CYS A 112 15.57 2.91 -13.90
C CYS A 112 17.10 2.95 -13.82
N TYR A 113 17.65 3.90 -13.06
CA TYR A 113 19.09 4.00 -12.86
C TYR A 113 19.64 2.72 -12.22
N ARG A 114 20.35 1.92 -13.02
CA ARG A 114 20.94 0.63 -12.60
C ARG A 114 21.73 0.71 -11.30
N GLU A 115 22.51 1.77 -11.11
CA GLU A 115 23.27 1.99 -9.88
C GLU A 115 22.38 2.07 -8.62
N VAL A 116 21.21 2.71 -8.74
CA VAL A 116 20.24 2.85 -7.65
C VAL A 116 19.54 1.51 -7.43
N ALA A 117 19.11 0.85 -8.51
CA ALA A 117 18.48 -0.48 -8.45
C ALA A 117 19.40 -1.53 -7.79
N ASP A 118 20.66 -1.62 -8.23
CA ASP A 118 21.66 -2.54 -7.68
C ASP A 118 21.97 -2.26 -6.19
N SER A 119 21.71 -1.04 -5.73
CA SER A 119 21.91 -0.62 -4.33
C SER A 119 20.63 -0.67 -3.49
N THR A 120 19.54 -1.20 -4.04
CA THR A 120 18.23 -1.27 -3.37
C THR A 120 18.03 -2.63 -2.72
N SER A 121 17.73 -2.62 -1.43
CA SER A 121 17.20 -3.77 -0.72
C SER A 121 15.67 -3.74 -0.77
N VAL A 122 15.06 -4.84 -1.19
CA VAL A 122 13.59 -5.00 -1.24
C VAL A 122 13.14 -5.95 -0.13
N THR A 123 12.21 -5.53 0.71
CA THR A 123 11.56 -6.38 1.70
C THR A 123 10.08 -6.49 1.39
N LEU A 124 9.58 -7.72 1.25
CA LEU A 124 8.17 -8.03 1.05
C LEU A 124 7.57 -8.56 2.35
N ARG A 125 6.46 -7.98 2.81
CA ARG A 125 5.72 -8.44 3.99
C ARG A 125 4.29 -8.74 3.59
N ALA A 126 3.97 -10.04 3.48
CA ALA A 126 2.61 -10.47 3.21
C ALA A 126 1.73 -10.24 4.44
N ASP A 127 0.61 -9.57 4.22
CA ASP A 127 -0.51 -9.49 5.16
C ASP A 127 -1.62 -10.39 4.63
N VAL A 128 -1.61 -11.65 5.08
CA VAL A 128 -2.53 -12.70 4.59
C VAL A 128 -3.99 -12.37 4.92
N GLU A 129 -4.22 -11.70 6.04
CA GLU A 129 -5.56 -11.34 6.52
C GLU A 129 -6.17 -10.23 5.64
N LEU A 130 -5.36 -9.27 5.21
CA LEU A 130 -5.77 -8.23 4.29
C LEU A 130 -5.63 -8.62 2.80
N GLY A 131 -5.02 -9.76 2.49
CA GLY A 131 -4.80 -10.23 1.12
C GLY A 131 -3.81 -9.38 0.32
N VAL A 132 -2.88 -8.68 0.98
CA VAL A 132 -1.94 -7.74 0.33
C VAL A 132 -0.49 -7.99 0.75
N VAL A 133 0.46 -7.40 0.02
CA VAL A 133 1.88 -7.39 0.35
C VAL A 133 2.34 -5.95 0.55
N VAL A 134 2.92 -5.65 1.71
CA VAL A 134 3.61 -4.37 1.94
C VAL A 134 5.04 -4.50 1.42
N VAL A 135 5.39 -3.61 0.48
CA VAL A 135 6.70 -3.55 -0.14
C VAL A 135 7.50 -2.42 0.50
N LYS A 136 8.70 -2.74 0.98
CA LYS A 136 9.70 -1.77 1.40
C LYS A 136 10.86 -1.75 0.41
N LEU A 137 11.18 -0.57 -0.10
CA LEU A 137 12.42 -0.29 -0.79
C LEU A 137 13.35 0.46 0.16
N GLU A 138 14.59 0.03 0.28
CA GLU A 138 15.60 0.69 1.10
C GLU A 138 16.87 0.87 0.27
N VAL A 139 17.25 2.13 0.05
CA VAL A 139 18.43 2.52 -0.72
C VAL A 139 19.45 3.18 0.20
N GLY A 140 20.74 2.94 -0.05
CA GLY A 140 21.82 3.58 0.69
C GLY A 140 21.77 5.12 0.66
N SER A 141 22.26 5.76 1.73
CA SER A 141 22.18 7.22 1.94
C SER A 141 22.96 8.09 0.96
N ARG A 142 23.72 7.48 0.03
CA ARG A 142 24.52 8.20 -0.98
C ARG A 142 23.70 8.75 -2.14
N PHE A 143 22.45 8.32 -2.30
CA PHE A 143 21.57 8.76 -3.38
C PHE A 143 20.64 9.89 -2.92
N SER A 144 20.32 10.80 -3.84
CA SER A 144 19.39 11.90 -3.54
C SER A 144 17.95 11.39 -3.39
N VAL A 145 17.12 12.15 -2.67
CA VAL A 145 15.70 11.83 -2.45
C VAL A 145 14.96 11.66 -3.78
N GLU A 146 15.25 12.50 -4.77
CA GLU A 146 14.62 12.46 -6.09
C GLU A 146 14.94 11.16 -6.83
N ARG A 147 16.18 10.66 -6.73
CA ARG A 147 16.56 9.38 -7.35
C ARG A 147 15.85 8.20 -6.70
N VAL A 148 15.67 8.23 -5.39
CA VAL A 148 14.93 7.20 -4.65
C VAL A 148 13.43 7.27 -4.97
N ASP A 149 12.86 8.47 -5.08
CA ASP A 149 11.47 8.68 -5.50
C ASP A 149 11.24 8.17 -6.92
N GLN A 150 12.16 8.44 -7.85
CA GLN A 150 12.07 7.97 -9.23
C GLN A 150 12.15 6.45 -9.33
N LEU A 151 13.06 5.80 -8.60
CA LEU A 151 13.10 4.35 -8.49
C LEU A 151 11.75 3.80 -8.00
N ALA A 152 11.24 4.34 -6.89
CA ALA A 152 10.00 3.85 -6.31
C ALA A 152 8.80 4.07 -7.23
N LEU A 153 8.78 5.17 -7.98
CA LEU A 153 7.79 5.42 -9.02
C LEU A 153 7.89 4.42 -10.16
N CYS A 154 9.10 4.10 -10.64
CA CYS A 154 9.30 3.08 -11.69
C CYS A 154 8.77 1.72 -11.22
N VAL A 155 9.14 1.28 -10.02
CA VAL A 155 8.66 0.02 -9.42
C VAL A 155 7.14 0.01 -9.31
N TYR A 156 6.56 1.09 -8.78
CA TYR A 156 5.12 1.20 -8.57
C TYR A 156 4.35 1.24 -9.90
N ALA A 157 4.88 1.93 -10.92
CA ALA A 157 4.30 1.95 -12.25
C ALA A 157 4.33 0.58 -12.93
N SER A 158 5.45 -0.16 -12.82
CA SER A 158 5.54 -1.54 -13.32
C SER A 158 4.54 -2.46 -12.62
N TYR A 159 4.37 -2.32 -11.30
CA TYR A 159 3.34 -3.01 -10.55
C TYR A 159 1.93 -2.72 -11.10
N LEU A 160 1.57 -1.44 -11.27
CA LEU A 160 0.26 -1.07 -11.79
C LEU A 160 0.02 -1.60 -13.21
N ALA A 161 1.05 -1.60 -14.06
CA ALA A 161 0.97 -2.16 -15.40
C ALA A 161 0.68 -3.66 -15.37
N GLU A 162 1.36 -4.42 -14.49
CA GLU A 162 1.14 -5.86 -14.35
C GLU A 162 -0.27 -6.18 -13.84
N VAL A 163 -0.77 -5.43 -12.85
CA VAL A 163 -2.15 -5.56 -12.35
C VAL A 163 -3.16 -5.30 -13.45
N ALA A 164 -2.99 -4.22 -14.22
CA ALA A 164 -3.88 -3.89 -15.33
C ALA A 164 -3.88 -4.97 -16.42
N MET A 165 -2.72 -5.58 -16.71
CA MET A 165 -2.62 -6.70 -17.64
C MET A 165 -3.31 -7.97 -17.13
N CYS A 166 -3.26 -8.25 -15.83
CA CYS A 166 -3.97 -9.38 -15.23
C CYS A 166 -5.49 -9.20 -15.32
N ALA A 167 -6.00 -8.02 -14.93
CA ALA A 167 -7.43 -7.72 -15.00
C ALA A 167 -7.98 -7.82 -16.44
N SER A 168 -7.19 -7.37 -17.44
CA SER A 168 -7.55 -7.50 -18.85
C SER A 168 -7.68 -8.98 -19.29
N LYS A 169 -6.76 -9.85 -18.85
CA LYS A 169 -6.81 -11.29 -19.17
C LYS A 169 -8.02 -11.99 -18.55
N GLU A 170 -8.36 -11.68 -17.31
CA GLU A 170 -9.53 -12.25 -16.63
C GLU A 170 -10.83 -11.83 -17.33
N SER A 171 -10.96 -10.55 -17.69
CA SER A 171 -12.11 -10.06 -18.46
C SER A 171 -12.29 -10.76 -19.81
N LEU A 172 -11.21 -11.17 -20.48
CA LEU A 172 -11.27 -11.90 -21.74
C LEU A 172 -11.68 -13.36 -21.56
N LEU A 173 -11.28 -13.99 -20.45
CA LEU A 173 -11.66 -15.36 -20.12
C LEU A 173 -13.15 -15.47 -19.74
N ASP A 174 -13.67 -14.51 -18.99
CA ASP A 174 -15.11 -14.44 -18.64
C ASP A 174 -15.99 -14.20 -19.86
N GLN A 175 -15.55 -13.36 -20.80
CA GLN A 175 -16.26 -13.18 -22.07
C GLN A 175 -16.26 -14.48 -22.90
N GLY A 176 -15.15 -15.23 -22.92
CA GLY A 176 -15.05 -16.49 -23.67
C GLY A 176 -15.94 -17.64 -23.14
N GLN A 177 -16.34 -17.61 -21.86
CA GLN A 177 -17.26 -18.59 -21.29
C GLN A 177 -18.73 -18.30 -21.63
N ASN A 178 -19.11 -17.02 -21.77
CA ASN A 178 -20.47 -16.61 -22.15
C ASN A 178 -20.86 -16.89 -23.62
N TRP A 179 -19.93 -17.32 -24.47
CA TRP A 179 -20.21 -17.69 -25.87
C TRP A 179 -20.51 -19.19 -26.07
N ARG A 180 -20.61 -19.98 -24.99
CA ARG A 180 -20.82 -21.44 -25.06
C ARG A 180 -22.15 -21.93 -24.49
N GLU A 181 -23.18 -21.07 -24.45
CA GLU A 181 -24.57 -21.47 -24.17
C GLU A 181 -25.48 -21.34 -25.40
#